data_AF-A0A1H1CRY5-F1
#
_entry.id   AF-A0A1H1CRY5-F1
#
_cell.length_a   1.000
_cell.length_b   1.000
_cell.length_c   1.000
_cell.angle_alpha   90.00
_cell.angle_beta   90.00
_cell.angle_gamma   90.00
#
_symmetry.space_group_name_H-M   'P 1'
#
loop_
_entity.id
_entity.type
_entity.pdbx_description
1 polymer ?
#
loop_
_entity_poly.entity_id
_entity_poly.type
_entity_poly.pdbx_seq_one_letter_code
_entity_poly.pdbx_strand_id
1 'polypeptide(L)'
;MSADLTGFDWVRNGEAVIVTDSSELQSILQRRGVAAQSLLELAELPPRSLVLSFSKEASRHTFEIATHGVGRKCIFCALHVFEASVQHAEYAIKAIVGSDFSSSLAQQEKLLAKLDDANVIVVSGGFNTGQALIHSDAVPYAMIRDDAEGDYIHSVAEFFEVHYAHMQAEAPCPFSFTGQLQVTGMLSVIRNEGWALRSELKGELEGLARSVAECGAILKVMDNAIVSFLVAGEECSDLLAVAAGKRGLPLTEFAIGVN
;
A
#
# COMPACT_ATOMS: atom_id res chain seq x y z
N MET A 1 1.71 -11.13 -32.79
CA MET A 1 2.31 -9.84 -32.42
C MET A 1 2.46 -9.86 -30.91
N SER A 2 3.67 -10.05 -30.39
CA SER A 2 3.91 -9.90 -28.95
C SER A 2 3.72 -8.42 -28.63
N ALA A 3 2.70 -8.10 -27.83
CA ALA A 3 2.63 -6.80 -27.18
C ALA A 3 3.94 -6.64 -26.41
N ASP A 4 4.62 -5.53 -26.66
CA ASP A 4 5.88 -5.18 -26.02
C ASP A 4 5.63 -5.14 -24.50
N LEU A 5 6.20 -6.09 -23.76
CA LEU A 5 6.02 -6.23 -22.31
C LEU A 5 6.84 -5.20 -21.50
N THR A 6 7.29 -4.13 -22.17
CA THR A 6 8.43 -3.25 -21.80
C THR A 6 8.02 -1.97 -21.06
N GLY A 7 6.73 -1.80 -20.72
CA GLY A 7 6.18 -0.56 -20.15
C GLY A 7 6.84 -0.08 -18.85
N PHE A 8 7.53 -0.98 -18.14
CA PHE A 8 8.18 -0.74 -16.84
C PHE A 8 9.67 -1.07 -16.82
N ASP A 9 10.27 -1.44 -17.95
CA ASP A 9 11.71 -1.79 -18.01
C ASP A 9 12.60 -0.64 -17.54
N TRP A 10 12.13 0.60 -17.71
CA TRP A 10 12.80 1.80 -17.21
C TRP A 10 13.03 1.80 -15.69
N VAL A 11 12.18 1.13 -14.92
CA VAL A 11 12.36 0.96 -13.47
C VAL A 11 13.54 0.02 -13.20
N ARG A 12 13.57 -1.13 -13.89
CA ARG A 12 14.56 -2.19 -13.69
C ARG A 12 15.93 -1.84 -14.27
N ASN A 13 15.95 -1.12 -15.39
CA ASN A 13 17.15 -0.68 -16.08
C ASN A 13 17.83 0.51 -15.41
N GLY A 14 17.27 1.03 -14.32
CA GLY A 14 17.81 2.21 -13.63
C GLY A 14 17.68 3.50 -14.44
N GLU A 15 16.72 3.56 -15.35
CA GLU A 15 16.42 4.76 -16.16
C GLU A 15 15.52 5.75 -15.38
N ALA A 16 14.94 5.30 -14.27
CA ALA A 16 14.10 6.12 -13.41
C ALA A 16 14.90 7.27 -12.76
N VAL A 17 14.37 8.49 -12.84
CA VAL A 17 14.84 9.59 -12.01
C VAL A 17 14.19 9.47 -10.63
N ILE A 18 14.99 9.36 -9.59
CA ILE A 18 14.50 9.37 -8.22
C ILE A 18 14.17 10.82 -7.81
N VAL A 19 12.97 11.06 -7.33
CA VAL A 19 12.53 12.39 -6.89
C VAL A 19 12.17 12.31 -5.41
N THR A 20 12.76 13.16 -4.58
CA THR A 20 12.56 13.10 -3.12
C THR A 20 12.73 14.45 -2.45
N ASP A 21 12.07 14.65 -1.31
CA ASP A 21 12.27 15.80 -0.41
C ASP A 21 13.37 15.56 0.65
N SER A 22 14.00 14.38 0.66
CA SER A 22 15.14 14.08 1.54
C SER A 22 16.48 14.42 0.89
N SER A 23 17.11 15.51 1.35
CA SER A 23 18.44 15.93 0.90
C SER A 23 19.54 14.91 1.24
N GLU A 24 19.38 14.17 2.34
CA GLU A 24 20.27 13.09 2.73
C GLU A 24 20.21 11.93 1.72
N LEU A 25 18.99 11.46 1.41
CA LEU A 25 18.79 10.40 0.41
C LEU A 25 19.31 10.84 -0.96
N GLN A 26 19.00 12.06 -1.39
CA GLN A 26 19.50 12.63 -2.64
C GLN A 26 21.04 12.57 -2.71
N SER A 27 21.71 13.00 -1.64
CA SER A 27 23.18 12.99 -1.55
C SER A 27 23.76 11.56 -1.58
N ILE A 28 23.06 10.58 -1.01
CA ILE A 28 23.47 9.17 -1.05
C ILE A 28 23.33 8.62 -2.48
N LEU A 29 22.20 8.87 -3.13
CA LEU A 29 21.91 8.39 -4.49
C LEU A 29 22.88 8.98 -5.52
N GLN A 30 23.13 10.29 -5.46
CA GLN A 30 24.07 10.96 -6.37
C GLN A 30 25.50 10.45 -6.22
N ARG A 31 25.96 10.17 -4.98
CA ARG A 31 27.27 9.55 -4.74
C ARG A 31 27.40 8.13 -5.32
N ARG A 32 26.28 7.44 -5.52
CA ARG A 32 26.20 6.12 -6.15
C ARG A 32 25.96 6.19 -7.67
N GLY A 33 25.94 7.40 -8.25
CA GLY A 33 25.68 7.59 -9.67
C GLY A 33 24.21 7.40 -10.07
N VAL A 34 23.29 7.38 -9.11
CA VAL A 34 21.85 7.30 -9.37
C VAL A 34 21.29 8.71 -9.57
N ALA A 35 20.53 8.90 -10.65
CA ALA A 35 19.87 10.17 -10.93
C ALA A 35 18.85 10.50 -9.84
N ALA A 36 19.06 11.60 -9.11
CA ALA A 36 18.17 12.04 -8.05
C ALA A 36 17.97 13.56 -8.05
N GLN A 37 16.72 14.01 -7.91
CA GLN A 37 16.31 15.41 -7.92
C GLN A 37 15.48 15.78 -6.67
N SER A 38 15.58 17.04 -6.27
CA SER A 38 14.84 17.60 -5.13
C SER A 38 13.40 17.87 -5.54
N LEU A 39 12.46 17.21 -4.89
CA LEU A 39 11.02 17.37 -5.16
C LEU A 39 10.55 18.82 -4.96
N LEU A 40 11.09 19.49 -3.95
CA LEU A 40 10.68 20.85 -3.58
C LEU A 40 11.17 21.93 -4.56
N GLU A 41 12.15 21.60 -5.40
CA GLU A 41 12.73 22.52 -6.38
C GLU A 41 12.12 22.33 -7.78
N LEU A 42 11.31 21.30 -7.97
CA LEU A 42 10.72 20.96 -9.25
C LEU A 42 9.42 21.73 -9.51
N ALA A 43 9.32 22.28 -10.72
CA ALA A 43 8.09 22.83 -11.27
C ALA A 43 7.24 21.75 -11.99
N GLU A 44 7.89 20.69 -12.47
CA GLU A 44 7.25 19.56 -13.15
C GLU A 44 8.01 18.24 -12.83
N LEU A 45 7.31 17.11 -12.91
CA LEU A 45 7.94 15.81 -12.71
C LEU A 45 8.73 15.39 -13.96
N PRO A 46 9.98 14.89 -13.79
CA PRO A 46 10.70 14.23 -14.86
C PRO A 46 9.89 13.07 -15.45
N PRO A 47 9.98 12.82 -16.78
CA PRO A 47 9.49 11.58 -17.37
C PRO A 47 10.12 10.38 -16.65
N ARG A 48 9.34 9.32 -16.42
CA ARG A 48 9.82 8.08 -15.76
C ARG A 48 10.46 8.37 -14.41
N SER A 49 9.63 8.77 -13.45
CA SER A 49 10.07 9.13 -12.10
C SER A 49 9.59 8.13 -11.06
N LEU A 50 10.45 7.92 -10.06
CA LEU A 50 10.08 7.26 -8.80
C LEU A 50 10.14 8.30 -7.70
N VAL A 51 8.96 8.71 -7.21
CA VAL A 51 8.84 9.72 -6.17
C VAL A 51 8.82 9.05 -4.80
N LEU A 52 9.73 9.45 -3.91
CA LEU A 52 9.75 9.03 -2.50
C LEU A 52 9.55 10.25 -1.59
N SER A 53 8.38 10.32 -0.97
CA SER A 53 7.95 11.47 -0.16
C SER A 53 8.08 11.20 1.33
N PHE A 54 8.96 11.93 2.01
CA PHE A 54 9.24 11.88 3.44
C PHE A 54 8.33 12.78 4.28
N SER A 55 7.65 13.74 3.63
CA SER A 55 6.66 14.62 4.28
C SER A 55 5.31 14.63 3.56
N LYS A 56 4.28 15.10 4.27
CA LYS A 56 2.94 15.29 3.70
C LYS A 56 2.91 16.46 2.71
N GLU A 57 3.69 17.49 2.99
CA GLU A 57 3.90 18.66 2.13
C GLU A 57 4.48 18.25 0.79
N ALA A 58 5.50 17.40 0.79
CA ALA A 58 6.09 16.84 -0.43
C ALA A 58 5.09 15.99 -1.22
N SER A 59 4.26 15.20 -0.54
CA SER A 59 3.21 14.42 -1.22
C SER A 59 2.20 15.34 -1.90
N ARG A 60 1.75 16.40 -1.21
CA ARG A 60 0.85 17.39 -1.81
C ARG A 60 1.52 18.07 -3.01
N HIS A 61 2.76 18.54 -2.85
CA HIS A 61 3.53 19.17 -3.92
C HIS A 61 3.66 18.26 -5.14
N THR A 62 3.90 16.96 -4.94
CA THR A 62 3.95 15.96 -6.01
C THR A 62 2.69 16.00 -6.85
N PHE A 63 1.50 15.92 -6.22
CA PHE A 63 0.21 15.95 -6.91
C PHE A 63 -0.12 17.33 -7.52
N GLU A 64 0.46 18.42 -7.03
CA GLU A 64 0.34 19.75 -7.62
C GLU A 64 1.14 19.84 -8.94
N ILE A 65 2.44 19.50 -8.92
CA ILE A 65 3.30 19.56 -10.13
C ILE A 65 2.95 18.46 -11.16
N ALA A 66 2.37 17.37 -10.67
CA ALA A 66 1.71 16.30 -11.40
C ALA A 66 0.51 16.71 -12.27
N THR A 67 0.06 17.96 -12.26
CA THR A 67 -1.00 18.42 -13.16
C THR A 67 -0.48 19.13 -14.42
N HIS A 68 0.80 19.54 -14.45
CA HIS A 68 1.31 20.51 -15.43
C HIS A 68 2.21 19.99 -16.58
N GLY A 69 2.41 18.68 -16.74
CA GLY A 69 3.34 18.06 -17.70
C GLY A 69 2.72 17.01 -18.63
N VAL A 70 3.45 16.58 -19.65
CA VAL A 70 3.03 15.56 -20.63
C VAL A 70 4.09 14.45 -20.68
N GLY A 71 3.70 13.19 -20.87
CA GLY A 71 4.62 12.06 -20.95
C GLY A 71 5.05 11.50 -19.59
N ARG A 72 4.22 11.67 -18.55
CA ARG A 72 4.55 11.33 -17.17
C ARG A 72 4.25 9.87 -16.87
N LYS A 73 5.28 9.12 -16.53
CA LYS A 73 5.16 7.79 -15.94
C LYS A 73 5.76 7.85 -14.55
N CYS A 74 4.93 7.99 -13.53
CA CYS A 74 5.37 8.22 -12.16
C CYS A 74 4.87 7.12 -11.25
N ILE A 75 5.80 6.50 -10.52
CA ILE A 75 5.49 5.62 -9.40
C ILE A 75 5.68 6.43 -8.13
N PHE A 76 4.64 6.51 -7.30
CA PHE A 76 4.62 7.32 -6.10
C PHE A 76 4.70 6.45 -4.84
N CYS A 77 5.63 6.78 -3.96
CA CYS A 77 5.86 6.11 -2.68
C CYS A 77 5.77 7.11 -1.53
N ALA A 78 4.67 7.05 -0.77
CA ALA A 78 4.38 7.93 0.36
C ALA A 78 5.05 7.42 1.66
N LEU A 79 6.39 7.48 1.75
CA LEU A 79 7.13 7.01 2.93
C LEU A 79 6.66 7.64 4.25
N HIS A 80 6.28 8.91 4.22
CA HIS A 80 5.76 9.64 5.39
C HIS A 80 4.52 9.01 6.05
N VAL A 81 3.77 8.18 5.32
CA VAL A 81 2.59 7.48 5.84
C VAL A 81 3.00 6.36 6.79
N PHE A 82 4.11 5.68 6.53
CA PHE A 82 4.56 4.53 7.31
C PHE A 82 5.83 4.85 8.09
N GLU A 83 6.98 4.87 7.40
CA GLU A 83 8.27 5.21 7.99
C GLU A 83 9.12 6.04 7.02
N ALA A 84 9.32 7.31 7.37
CA ALA A 84 10.15 8.25 6.61
C ALA A 84 11.61 8.19 7.10
N SER A 85 12.31 7.10 6.78
CA SER A 85 13.76 6.96 7.02
C SER A 85 14.51 6.63 5.74
N VAL A 86 15.79 7.03 5.68
CA VAL A 86 16.65 6.76 4.52
C VAL A 86 16.77 5.25 4.28
N GLN A 87 16.87 4.47 5.34
CA GLN A 87 16.95 3.01 5.28
C GLN A 87 15.71 2.41 4.60
N HIS A 88 14.51 2.88 4.97
CA HIS A 88 13.27 2.43 4.34
C HIS A 88 13.13 2.90 2.90
N ALA A 89 13.61 4.11 2.57
CA ALA A 89 13.65 4.58 1.20
C ALA A 89 14.56 3.72 0.31
N GLU A 90 15.77 3.37 0.79
CA GLU A 90 16.67 2.47 0.07
C GLU A 90 16.06 1.08 -0.10
N TYR A 91 15.40 0.55 0.93
CA TYR A 91 14.65 -0.69 0.86
C TYR A 91 13.53 -0.62 -0.19
N ALA A 92 12.73 0.45 -0.17
CA ALA A 92 11.63 0.65 -1.12
C ALA A 92 12.13 0.72 -2.56
N ILE A 93 13.21 1.48 -2.82
CA ILE A 93 13.85 1.54 -4.15
C ILE A 93 14.29 0.15 -4.57
N LYS A 94 14.97 -0.60 -3.70
CA LYS A 94 15.43 -1.96 -4.00
C LYS A 94 14.26 -2.91 -4.31
N ALA A 95 13.18 -2.84 -3.54
CA ALA A 95 11.99 -3.65 -3.76
C ALA A 95 11.34 -3.31 -5.12
N ILE A 96 11.12 -2.03 -5.38
CA ILE A 96 10.52 -1.53 -6.62
C ILE A 96 11.35 -1.93 -7.85
N VAL A 97 12.67 -1.74 -7.81
CA VAL A 97 13.57 -2.13 -8.91
C VAL A 97 13.62 -3.65 -9.09
N GLY A 98 13.40 -4.41 -8.01
CA GLY A 98 13.36 -5.87 -8.04
C GLY A 98 12.04 -6.47 -8.53
N SER A 99 10.95 -5.69 -8.56
CA SER A 99 9.60 -6.16 -8.89
C SER A 99 9.38 -6.33 -10.40
N ASP A 100 8.48 -7.26 -10.75
CA ASP A 100 8.00 -7.48 -12.13
C ASP A 100 6.60 -6.90 -12.31
N PHE A 101 6.53 -5.59 -12.56
CA PHE A 101 5.28 -4.86 -12.76
C PHE A 101 4.41 -5.44 -13.88
N SER A 102 5.03 -5.88 -14.98
CA SER A 102 4.30 -6.47 -16.12
C SER A 102 3.63 -7.79 -15.73
N SER A 103 4.33 -8.63 -14.97
CA SER A 103 3.75 -9.86 -14.42
C SER A 103 2.62 -9.54 -13.44
N SER A 104 2.81 -8.60 -12.52
CA SER A 104 1.80 -8.23 -11.53
C SER A 104 0.52 -7.71 -12.20
N LEU A 105 0.61 -6.78 -13.16
CA LEU A 105 -0.57 -6.30 -13.91
C LEU A 105 -1.30 -7.43 -14.65
N ALA A 106 -0.56 -8.36 -15.26
CA ALA A 106 -1.17 -9.52 -15.93
C ALA A 106 -1.85 -10.48 -14.93
N GLN A 107 -1.38 -10.55 -13.68
CA GLN A 107 -2.07 -11.29 -12.61
C GLN A 107 -3.30 -10.55 -12.09
N GLN A 108 -3.26 -9.21 -11.99
CA GLN A 108 -4.43 -8.39 -11.65
C GLN A 108 -5.56 -8.62 -12.67
N GLU A 109 -5.27 -8.56 -13.97
CA GLU A 109 -6.25 -8.82 -15.03
C GLU A 109 -6.90 -10.21 -14.91
N LYS A 110 -6.09 -11.26 -14.66
CA LYS A 110 -6.60 -12.63 -14.46
C LYS A 110 -7.45 -12.74 -13.20
N LEU A 111 -7.11 -12.01 -12.15
CA LEU A 111 -7.85 -12.02 -10.90
C LEU A 111 -9.19 -11.29 -11.05
N LEU A 112 -9.20 -10.12 -11.69
CA LEU A 112 -10.42 -9.38 -12.01
C LEU A 112 -11.41 -10.25 -12.79
N ALA A 113 -10.94 -10.92 -13.85
CA ALA A 113 -11.79 -11.83 -14.64
C ALA A 113 -12.40 -12.98 -13.81
N LYS A 114 -11.73 -13.42 -12.72
CA LYS A 114 -12.30 -14.41 -11.81
C LYS A 114 -13.31 -13.81 -10.84
N LEU A 115 -13.06 -12.58 -10.39
CA LEU A 115 -13.95 -11.86 -9.47
C LEU A 115 -15.25 -11.43 -10.16
N ASP A 116 -15.24 -11.25 -11.48
CA ASP A 116 -16.45 -11.03 -12.28
C ASP A 116 -17.42 -12.23 -12.21
N ASP A 117 -16.89 -13.45 -12.13
CA ASP A 117 -17.66 -14.69 -12.12
C ASP A 117 -17.90 -15.26 -10.70
N ALA A 118 -17.14 -14.80 -9.71
CA ALA A 118 -17.16 -15.33 -8.35
C ALA A 118 -17.15 -14.22 -7.30
N ASN A 119 -18.17 -14.23 -6.45
CA ASN A 119 -18.31 -13.28 -5.36
C ASN A 119 -17.93 -13.88 -3.99
N VAL A 120 -17.56 -15.16 -3.91
CA VAL A 120 -17.13 -15.80 -2.67
C VAL A 120 -15.69 -16.29 -2.82
N ILE A 121 -14.82 -15.85 -1.93
CA ILE A 121 -13.42 -16.25 -1.83
C ILE A 121 -13.26 -17.05 -0.54
N VAL A 122 -12.95 -18.33 -0.70
CA VAL A 122 -12.67 -19.21 0.44
C VAL A 122 -11.19 -19.10 0.80
N VAL A 123 -10.91 -18.80 2.07
CA VAL A 123 -9.57 -18.77 2.63
C VAL A 123 -9.36 -20.05 3.42
N SER A 124 -8.36 -20.85 3.05
CA SER A 124 -8.03 -22.09 3.75
C SER A 124 -6.54 -22.41 3.65
N GLY A 125 -5.92 -22.80 4.76
CA GLY A 125 -4.55 -23.30 4.78
C GLY A 125 -3.78 -22.88 6.02
N GLY A 126 -2.94 -23.76 6.57
CA GLY A 126 -2.24 -23.51 7.83
C GLY A 126 -3.23 -23.23 8.98
N PHE A 127 -3.08 -22.08 9.64
CA PHE A 127 -3.99 -21.60 10.69
C PHE A 127 -5.09 -20.66 10.16
N ASN A 128 -5.25 -20.54 8.84
CA ASN A 128 -6.22 -19.68 8.19
C ASN A 128 -7.46 -20.47 7.75
N THR A 129 -8.63 -19.95 8.10
CA THR A 129 -9.93 -20.46 7.66
C THR A 129 -10.92 -19.31 7.53
N GLY A 130 -11.72 -19.26 6.48
CA GLY A 130 -12.74 -18.23 6.37
C GLY A 130 -13.31 -18.06 4.99
N GLN A 131 -14.16 -17.05 4.86
CA GLN A 131 -14.74 -16.65 3.59
C GLN A 131 -14.81 -15.12 3.51
N ALA A 132 -14.42 -14.58 2.36
CA ALA A 132 -14.76 -13.23 1.96
C ALA A 132 -15.90 -13.29 0.96
N LEU A 133 -16.95 -12.49 1.19
CA LEU A 133 -18.04 -12.27 0.24
C LEU A 133 -17.86 -10.86 -0.33
N ILE A 134 -17.78 -10.75 -1.65
CA ILE A 134 -17.80 -9.51 -2.41
C ILE A 134 -19.25 -9.21 -2.78
N HIS A 135 -19.72 -7.98 -2.54
CA HIS A 135 -21.09 -7.60 -2.87
C HIS A 135 -21.21 -7.30 -4.38
N SER A 136 -22.39 -7.57 -4.97
CA SER A 136 -22.60 -7.46 -6.42
C SER A 136 -22.31 -6.07 -7.01
N ASP A 137 -22.47 -5.04 -6.20
CA ASP A 137 -22.32 -3.64 -6.61
C ASP A 137 -20.92 -3.11 -6.29
N ALA A 138 -20.04 -3.97 -5.77
CA ALA A 138 -18.67 -3.60 -5.42
C ALA A 138 -17.81 -3.51 -6.68
N VAL A 139 -17.11 -2.40 -6.82
CA VAL A 139 -16.12 -2.20 -7.88
C VAL A 139 -14.73 -2.31 -7.26
N PRO A 140 -13.88 -3.24 -7.72
CA PRO A 140 -12.51 -3.32 -7.24
C PRO A 140 -11.70 -2.12 -7.72
N TYR A 141 -10.76 -1.70 -6.88
CA TYR A 141 -9.64 -0.86 -7.28
C TYR A 141 -8.51 -1.77 -7.73
N ALA A 142 -8.09 -1.59 -8.98
CA ALA A 142 -6.97 -2.29 -9.56
C ALA A 142 -6.43 -1.45 -10.71
N MET A 143 -5.12 -1.52 -10.93
CA MET A 143 -4.52 -1.00 -12.15
C MET A 143 -4.53 -2.09 -13.22
N ILE A 144 -5.00 -1.80 -14.42
CA ILE A 144 -4.86 -2.67 -15.58
C ILE A 144 -3.82 -2.11 -16.55
N ARG A 145 -3.44 -2.90 -17.56
CA ARG A 145 -2.41 -2.48 -18.52
C ARG A 145 -2.73 -1.16 -19.19
N ASP A 146 -3.99 -0.96 -19.56
CA ASP A 146 -4.45 0.24 -20.25
C ASP A 146 -4.20 1.51 -19.43
N ASP A 147 -4.24 1.43 -18.09
CA ASP A 147 -3.93 2.53 -17.19
C ASP A 147 -2.43 2.90 -17.21
N ALA A 148 -1.55 1.99 -17.64
CA ALA A 148 -0.10 2.18 -17.72
C ALA A 148 0.41 2.65 -19.11
N GLU A 149 -0.47 2.65 -20.13
CA GLU A 149 -0.08 2.99 -21.49
C GLU A 149 0.16 4.51 -21.65
N GLY A 150 -0.66 5.32 -20.98
CA GLY A 150 -0.64 6.78 -21.02
C GLY A 150 0.19 7.46 -19.92
N ASP A 151 -0.17 8.71 -19.66
CA ASP A 151 0.36 9.49 -18.53
C ASP A 151 -0.29 9.04 -17.23
N TYR A 152 0.52 8.73 -16.23
CA TYR A 152 0.03 8.27 -14.94
C TYR A 152 0.91 8.68 -13.77
N ILE A 153 0.25 8.76 -12.61
CA ILE A 153 0.87 8.87 -11.30
C ILE A 153 0.09 7.94 -10.38
N HIS A 154 0.67 6.79 -10.10
CA HIS A 154 0.04 5.76 -9.29
C HIS A 154 0.84 5.50 -8.03
N SER A 155 0.15 5.21 -6.94
CA SER A 155 0.78 4.65 -5.76
C SER A 155 1.45 3.33 -6.11
N VAL A 156 2.62 3.05 -5.54
CA VAL A 156 3.29 1.76 -5.71
C VAL A 156 2.37 0.57 -5.40
N ALA A 157 1.44 0.72 -4.44
CA ALA A 157 0.50 -0.34 -4.06
C ALA A 157 -0.43 -0.75 -5.21
N GLU A 158 -0.86 0.19 -6.06
CA GLU A 158 -1.83 -0.05 -7.14
C GLU A 158 -1.34 -1.05 -8.20
N PHE A 159 -0.02 -1.27 -8.26
CA PHE A 159 0.61 -2.22 -9.19
C PHE A 159 0.64 -3.65 -8.67
N PHE A 160 0.39 -3.87 -7.38
CA PHE A 160 0.63 -5.16 -6.72
C PHE A 160 -0.58 -5.72 -5.97
N GLU A 161 -1.75 -5.08 -6.08
CA GLU A 161 -2.96 -5.55 -5.43
C GLU A 161 -4.24 -5.21 -6.21
N VAL A 162 -5.23 -6.09 -6.05
CA VAL A 162 -6.63 -5.80 -6.34
C VAL A 162 -7.34 -5.65 -5.00
N HIS A 163 -7.98 -4.51 -4.74
CA HIS A 163 -8.58 -4.26 -3.43
C HIS A 163 -9.98 -3.65 -3.49
N TYR A 164 -10.73 -3.84 -2.41
CA TYR A 164 -12.03 -3.23 -2.16
C TYR A 164 -11.93 -2.40 -0.89
N ALA A 165 -12.25 -1.11 -0.97
CA ALA A 165 -12.11 -0.18 0.14
C ALA A 165 -13.46 0.43 0.56
N HIS A 166 -13.76 0.38 1.86
CA HIS A 166 -14.91 1.01 2.51
C HIS A 166 -14.57 2.45 2.92
N MET A 167 -14.46 3.31 1.92
CA MET A 167 -13.97 4.70 2.06
C MET A 167 -14.93 5.62 2.83
N GLN A 168 -16.24 5.42 2.67
CA GLN A 168 -17.28 6.26 3.28
C GLN A 168 -17.99 5.49 4.38
N ALA A 169 -18.01 6.04 5.59
CA ALA A 169 -18.50 5.29 6.73
C ALA A 169 -19.97 4.88 6.64
N GLU A 170 -20.76 5.73 5.98
CA GLU A 170 -22.22 5.58 5.86
C GLU A 170 -22.67 4.80 4.62
N ALA A 171 -21.73 4.51 3.71
CA ALA A 171 -22.01 3.64 2.58
C ALA A 171 -21.99 2.16 3.02
N PRO A 172 -22.65 1.25 2.30
CA PRO A 172 -22.47 -0.18 2.51
C PRO A 172 -21.00 -0.61 2.30
N CYS A 173 -20.53 -1.55 3.11
CA CYS A 173 -19.20 -2.15 2.90
C CYS A 173 -19.22 -3.01 1.62
N PRO A 174 -18.24 -2.87 0.70
CA PRO A 174 -18.22 -3.61 -0.56
C PRO A 174 -17.89 -5.10 -0.41
N PHE A 175 -17.45 -5.51 0.78
CA PHE A 175 -17.17 -6.90 1.11
C PHE A 175 -17.59 -7.22 2.55
N SER A 176 -17.62 -8.49 2.89
CA SER A 176 -17.63 -8.96 4.26
C SER A 176 -16.71 -10.16 4.43
N PHE A 177 -16.06 -10.28 5.58
CA PHE A 177 -15.22 -11.44 5.91
C PHE A 177 -15.67 -12.07 7.22
N THR A 178 -15.65 -13.41 7.27
CA THR A 178 -15.81 -14.17 8.51
C THR A 178 -14.80 -15.31 8.51
N GLY A 179 -14.03 -15.42 9.59
CA GLY A 179 -13.01 -16.43 9.71
C GLY A 179 -11.90 -16.10 10.71
N GLN A 180 -10.83 -16.87 10.61
CA GLN A 180 -9.60 -16.75 11.35
C GLN A 180 -8.42 -16.62 10.38
N LEU A 181 -7.55 -15.67 10.65
CA LEU A 181 -6.34 -15.41 9.88
C LEU A 181 -5.12 -15.46 10.82
N GLN A 182 -4.07 -16.13 10.36
CA GLN A 182 -2.73 -15.98 10.89
C GLN A 182 -2.13 -14.69 10.36
N VAL A 183 -1.64 -13.86 11.27
CA VAL A 183 -1.02 -12.58 10.95
C VAL A 183 0.47 -12.70 11.27
N THR A 184 1.32 -12.47 10.28
CA THR A 184 2.79 -12.58 10.39
C THR A 184 3.48 -11.22 10.46
N GLY A 185 2.74 -10.14 10.32
CA GLY A 185 3.25 -8.78 10.35
C GLY A 185 2.12 -7.77 10.50
N MET A 186 2.46 -6.58 10.98
CA MET A 186 1.53 -5.49 11.19
C MET A 186 2.20 -4.18 10.81
N LEU A 187 1.47 -3.33 10.09
CA LEU A 187 1.83 -1.93 9.85
C LEU A 187 0.78 -1.08 10.54
N SER A 188 1.21 0.03 11.14
CA SER A 188 0.29 0.96 11.81
C SER A 188 0.57 2.40 11.40
N VAL A 189 -0.49 3.17 11.26
CA VAL A 189 -0.43 4.58 10.85
C VAL A 189 -1.43 5.39 11.65
N ILE A 190 -0.95 6.38 12.40
CA ILE A 190 -1.81 7.32 13.12
C ILE A 190 -1.91 8.62 12.31
N ARG A 191 -3.02 8.79 11.58
CA ARG A 191 -3.24 9.96 10.70
C ARG A 191 -3.63 11.24 11.45
N ASN A 192 -4.11 11.15 12.69
CA ASN A 192 -4.56 12.32 13.46
C ASN A 192 -3.38 12.96 14.22
N GLU A 193 -2.82 14.04 13.68
CA GLU A 193 -1.71 14.81 14.29
C GLU A 193 -2.09 15.52 15.58
N GLY A 194 -3.35 15.89 15.77
CA GLY A 194 -3.82 16.61 16.96
C GLY A 194 -4.24 15.72 18.12
N TRP A 195 -4.07 14.39 18.04
CA TRP A 195 -4.55 13.49 19.08
C TRP A 195 -3.59 13.43 20.27
N ALA A 196 -4.07 13.81 21.45
CA ALA A 196 -3.27 13.89 22.68
C ALA A 196 -2.56 12.56 23.05
N LEU A 197 -3.17 11.42 22.74
CA LEU A 197 -2.63 10.08 23.03
C LEU A 197 -1.70 9.54 21.94
N ARG A 198 -1.42 10.31 20.87
CA ARG A 198 -0.70 9.81 19.68
C ARG A 198 0.65 9.19 20.01
N SER A 199 1.45 9.83 20.86
CA SER A 199 2.81 9.35 21.14
C SER A 199 2.81 8.06 21.94
N GLU A 200 1.93 7.94 22.93
CA GLU A 200 1.77 6.75 23.75
C GLU A 200 1.25 5.59 22.90
N LEU A 201 0.13 5.82 22.19
CA LEU A 201 -0.45 4.81 21.31
C LEU A 201 0.53 4.38 20.20
N LYS A 202 1.31 5.30 19.64
CA LYS A 202 2.34 4.97 18.65
C LYS A 202 3.32 3.95 19.23
N GLY A 203 3.81 4.18 20.45
CA GLY A 203 4.72 3.24 21.12
C GLY A 203 4.09 1.88 21.39
N GLU A 204 2.81 1.85 21.80
CA GLU A 204 2.07 0.60 22.02
C GLU A 204 1.86 -0.18 20.71
N LEU A 205 1.48 0.50 19.62
CA LEU A 205 1.29 -0.12 18.31
C LEU A 205 2.62 -0.59 17.69
N GLU A 206 3.72 0.13 17.88
CA GLU A 206 5.06 -0.31 17.48
C GLU A 206 5.50 -1.55 18.28
N GLY A 207 5.19 -1.58 19.58
CA GLY A 207 5.40 -2.76 20.43
C GLY A 207 4.60 -3.96 19.94
N LEU A 208 3.30 -3.76 19.70
CA LEU A 208 2.41 -4.79 19.16
C LEU A 208 2.91 -5.32 17.81
N ALA A 209 3.30 -4.44 16.88
CA ALA A 209 3.82 -4.83 15.58
C ALA A 209 5.09 -5.69 15.70
N ARG A 210 5.98 -5.37 16.65
CA ARG A 210 7.16 -6.18 16.93
C ARG A 210 6.78 -7.56 17.49
N SER A 211 5.85 -7.62 18.44
CA SER A 211 5.37 -8.89 18.99
C SER A 211 4.71 -9.78 17.93
N VAL A 212 3.94 -9.19 17.01
CA VAL A 212 3.35 -9.90 15.87
C VAL A 212 4.45 -10.44 14.94
N ALA A 213 5.49 -9.65 14.65
CA ALA A 213 6.60 -10.09 13.81
C ALA A 213 7.43 -11.23 14.45
N GLU A 214 7.58 -11.22 15.78
CA GLU A 214 8.36 -12.23 16.53
C GLU A 214 7.59 -13.53 16.74
N CYS A 215 6.30 -13.44 17.11
CA CYS A 215 5.52 -14.58 17.58
C CYS A 215 4.38 -14.99 16.64
N GLY A 216 4.06 -14.16 15.65
CA GLY A 216 2.80 -14.24 14.91
C GLY A 216 1.59 -13.86 15.77
N ALA A 217 0.43 -13.77 15.12
CA ALA A 217 -0.85 -13.51 15.76
C ALA A 217 -2.00 -14.26 15.10
N ILE A 218 -3.11 -14.37 15.82
CA ILE A 218 -4.36 -14.94 15.31
C ILE A 218 -5.44 -13.86 15.37
N LEU A 219 -5.92 -13.46 14.20
CA LEU A 219 -7.04 -12.53 14.03
C LEU A 219 -8.32 -13.32 13.80
N LYS A 220 -9.37 -13.05 14.58
CA LYS A 220 -10.71 -13.60 14.34
C LYS A 220 -11.66 -12.49 13.96
N VAL A 221 -12.41 -12.73 12.90
CA VAL A 221 -13.38 -11.78 12.33
C VAL A 221 -14.71 -12.48 12.22
N MET A 222 -15.77 -11.80 12.65
CA MET A 222 -17.15 -12.26 12.53
C MET A 222 -17.98 -11.12 11.94
N ASP A 223 -18.71 -11.41 10.86
CA ASP A 223 -19.56 -10.44 10.17
C ASP A 223 -18.81 -9.12 9.86
N ASN A 224 -17.60 -9.25 9.32
CA ASN A 224 -16.70 -8.16 8.96
C ASN A 224 -16.14 -7.33 10.13
N ALA A 225 -16.33 -7.75 11.38
CA ALA A 225 -15.76 -7.08 12.54
C ALA A 225 -14.71 -7.96 13.24
N ILE A 226 -13.58 -7.36 13.62
CA ILE A 226 -12.57 -8.02 14.44
C ILE A 226 -13.18 -8.25 15.83
N VAL A 227 -13.22 -9.52 16.25
CA VAL A 227 -13.76 -9.93 17.56
C VAL A 227 -12.67 -10.43 18.50
N SER A 228 -11.48 -10.73 17.99
CA SER A 228 -10.32 -11.14 18.77
C SER A 228 -9.04 -10.98 17.95
N PHE A 229 -7.98 -10.49 18.59
CA PHE A 229 -6.64 -10.41 18.04
C PHE A 229 -5.64 -10.90 19.07
N LEU A 230 -5.26 -12.18 18.97
CA LEU A 230 -4.37 -12.83 19.92
C LEU A 230 -2.92 -12.76 19.47
N VAL A 231 -2.06 -12.17 20.29
CA VAL A 231 -0.61 -12.10 20.08
C VAL A 231 0.08 -12.76 21.26
N ALA A 232 0.88 -13.81 21.02
CA ALA A 232 1.53 -14.59 22.09
C ALA A 232 0.57 -15.09 23.20
N GLY A 233 -0.72 -15.27 22.88
CA GLY A 233 -1.76 -15.72 23.83
C GLY A 233 -2.45 -14.58 24.59
N GLU A 234 -2.05 -13.33 24.40
CA GLU A 234 -2.69 -12.15 24.97
C GLU A 234 -3.70 -11.55 24.00
N GLU A 235 -4.86 -11.12 24.50
CA GLU A 235 -5.88 -10.44 23.70
C GLU A 235 -5.54 -8.96 23.55
N CYS A 236 -5.43 -8.50 22.30
CA CYS A 236 -5.00 -7.15 21.95
C CYS A 236 -6.10 -6.33 21.23
N SER A 237 -7.33 -6.86 21.10
CA SER A 237 -8.43 -6.16 20.44
C SER A 237 -8.77 -4.80 21.04
N ASP A 238 -8.57 -4.61 22.35
CA ASP A 238 -8.86 -3.34 23.02
C ASP A 238 -7.93 -2.21 22.55
N LEU A 239 -6.63 -2.52 22.38
CA LEU A 239 -5.66 -1.59 21.82
C LEU A 239 -6.03 -1.23 20.37
N LEU A 240 -6.46 -2.20 19.58
CA LEU A 240 -6.95 -1.95 18.22
C LEU A 240 -8.21 -1.05 18.24
N ALA A 241 -9.12 -1.26 19.18
CA ALA A 241 -10.35 -0.48 19.29
C ALA A 241 -10.05 0.99 19.65
N VAL A 242 -9.10 1.22 20.56
CA VAL A 242 -8.59 2.56 20.88
C VAL A 242 -8.00 3.21 19.63
N ALA A 243 -7.14 2.49 18.90
CA ALA A 243 -6.49 2.99 17.69
C ALA A 243 -7.48 3.31 16.56
N ALA A 244 -8.51 2.48 16.38
CA ALA A 244 -9.53 2.67 15.35
C ALA A 244 -10.50 3.83 15.65
N GLY A 245 -10.60 4.25 16.92
CA GLY A 245 -11.46 5.34 17.36
C GLY A 245 -12.93 5.10 17.01
N LYS A 246 -13.62 6.13 16.49
CA LYS A 246 -15.05 6.05 16.19
C LYS A 246 -15.41 5.02 15.12
N ARG A 247 -14.46 4.66 14.26
CA ARG A 247 -14.69 3.67 13.19
C ARG A 247 -14.85 2.27 13.75
N GLY A 248 -14.25 2.00 14.92
CA GLY A 248 -14.27 0.71 15.57
C GLY A 248 -13.52 -0.36 14.77
N LEU A 249 -13.82 -1.61 15.10
CA LEU A 249 -13.15 -2.79 14.56
C LEU A 249 -13.73 -3.44 13.29
N PRO A 250 -14.68 -2.87 12.54
CA PRO A 250 -14.97 -3.35 11.19
C PRO A 250 -13.74 -3.31 10.27
N LEU A 251 -13.57 -4.34 9.45
CA LEU A 251 -12.62 -4.30 8.35
C LEU A 251 -13.08 -3.26 7.34
N THR A 252 -12.14 -2.43 6.90
CA THR A 252 -12.40 -1.34 5.95
C THR A 252 -11.77 -1.57 4.60
N GLU A 253 -10.91 -2.57 4.47
CA GLU A 253 -10.26 -2.91 3.22
C GLU A 253 -10.06 -4.43 3.11
N PHE A 254 -10.26 -4.95 1.90
CA PHE A 254 -9.93 -6.32 1.54
C PHE A 254 -9.12 -6.28 0.24
N ALA A 255 -7.88 -6.77 0.30
CA ALA A 255 -6.94 -6.75 -0.81
C ALA A 255 -6.39 -8.13 -1.09
N ILE A 256 -6.11 -8.40 -2.36
CA ILE A 256 -5.43 -9.61 -2.84
C ILE A 256 -4.14 -9.16 -3.52
N GLY A 257 -3.01 -9.50 -2.91
CA GLY A 257 -1.69 -9.25 -3.48
C GLY A 257 -1.41 -10.14 -4.69
N VAL A 258 -0.73 -9.59 -5.70
CA VAL A 258 -0.43 -10.26 -6.98
C VAL A 258 1.07 -10.28 -7.35
N ASN A 259 1.93 -9.96 -6.37
CA ASN A 259 3.39 -9.99 -6.51
C ASN A 259 3.93 -11.43 -6.63
#